data_AF-A0A814SVP0-F1
#
_entry.id   AF-A0A814SVP0-F1
#
_cell.length_a   1.000
_cell.length_b   1.000
_cell.length_c   1.000
_cell.angle_alpha   90.00
_cell.angle_beta   90.00
_cell.angle_gamma   90.00
#
_symmetry.space_group_name_H-M   'P 1'
#
loop_
_entity.id
_entity.type
_entity.pdbx_description
1 polymer ?
#
loop_
_entity_poly.entity_id
_entity_poly.type
_entity_poly.pdbx_seq_one_letter_code
_entity_poly.pdbx_strand_id
1 'polypeptide(L)'
;MLSIVVIIYILLIQQPYQTNQLETIQTALASTVELPCSVGQNIEPANPAKIIWIRDDRADIVSLDSVITVRDRRLSILTMDSIDREERILRIINVEEQDQGLYRCVRGDITLNEVFLDVLLPPRIISHSPEHMRMTVREGRNGRFSCTASGRPVPVILWHVNGLSRPATVTTSMS
;
A
#
# COMPACT_ATOMS: atom_id res chain seq x y z
N MET A 1 38.16 -54.45 -7.12
CA MET A 1 37.90 -53.13 -7.74
C MET A 1 37.31 -52.25 -6.67
N LEU A 2 38.00 -51.17 -6.27
CA LEU A 2 37.47 -50.19 -5.32
C LEU A 2 36.84 -49.05 -6.12
N SER A 3 35.55 -48.82 -5.94
CA SER A 3 34.87 -47.64 -6.47
C SER A 3 34.88 -46.55 -5.42
N ILE A 4 35.49 -45.42 -5.77
CA ILE A 4 35.46 -44.21 -4.95
C ILE A 4 34.24 -43.41 -5.39
N VAL A 5 33.33 -43.11 -4.45
CA VAL A 5 32.21 -42.21 -4.67
C VAL A 5 32.57 -40.85 -4.06
N VAL A 6 32.60 -39.82 -4.90
CA VAL A 6 32.81 -38.43 -4.47
C VAL A 6 31.44 -37.79 -4.31
N ILE A 7 31.10 -37.39 -3.08
CA ILE A 7 29.88 -36.65 -2.79
C ILE A 7 30.26 -35.17 -2.64
N ILE A 8 29.80 -34.34 -3.57
CA ILE A 8 30.00 -32.89 -3.54
C ILE A 8 28.84 -32.28 -2.76
N TYR A 9 29.12 -31.74 -1.57
CA TYR A 9 28.15 -30.93 -0.83
C TYR A 9 28.23 -29.49 -1.32
N ILE A 10 27.21 -29.02 -2.03
CA ILE A 10 27.03 -27.59 -2.32
C ILE A 10 26.29 -27.00 -1.12
N LEU A 11 27.00 -26.28 -0.25
CA LEU A 11 26.37 -25.46 0.78
C LEU A 11 25.79 -24.22 0.08
N LEU A 12 24.47 -24.20 -0.13
CA LEU A 12 23.77 -22.97 -0.52
C LEU A 12 23.76 -22.04 0.69
N ILE A 13 24.80 -21.22 0.83
CA ILE A 13 24.74 -20.04 1.69
C ILE A 13 23.82 -19.05 0.97
N GLN A 14 22.50 -19.16 1.22
CA GLN A 14 21.60 -18.06 0.92
C GLN A 14 21.94 -16.93 1.90
N GLN A 15 22.79 -16.00 1.47
CA GLN A 15 22.74 -14.65 2.04
C GLN A 15 21.30 -14.14 1.85
N PRO A 16 20.71 -13.41 2.83
CA PRO A 16 19.40 -12.85 2.62
C PRO A 16 19.48 -11.91 1.42
N TYR A 17 18.82 -12.28 0.32
CA TYR A 17 18.59 -11.39 -0.80
C TYR A 17 17.56 -10.36 -0.31
N GLN A 18 18.02 -9.33 0.41
CA GLN A 18 17.22 -8.13 0.64
C GLN A 18 17.01 -7.50 -0.72
N THR A 19 15.91 -7.86 -1.37
CA THR A 19 15.32 -6.94 -2.35
C THR A 19 14.98 -5.68 -1.58
N ASN A 20 15.41 -4.53 -2.09
CA ASN A 20 14.96 -3.22 -1.65
C ASN A 20 13.45 -3.09 -1.96
N GLN A 21 12.61 -3.79 -1.20
CA GLN A 21 11.17 -3.69 -1.35
C GLN A 21 10.71 -2.54 -0.47
N LEU A 22 10.28 -1.46 -1.11
CA LEU A 22 9.64 -0.32 -0.46
C LEU A 22 8.46 -0.82 0.39
N GLU A 23 8.41 -0.40 1.66
CA GLU A 23 7.32 -0.77 2.54
C GLU A 23 6.00 -0.14 2.04
N THR A 24 4.93 -0.92 2.03
CA THR A 24 3.59 -0.47 1.62
C THR A 24 2.63 -0.64 2.77
N ILE A 25 2.04 0.45 3.24
CA ILE A 25 0.97 0.43 4.25
C ILE A 25 -0.36 0.63 3.54
N GLN A 26 -1.27 -0.33 3.68
CA GLN A 26 -2.61 -0.26 3.12
C GLN A 26 -3.61 0.23 4.16
N THR A 27 -4.48 1.16 3.78
CA THR A 27 -5.52 1.69 4.67
C THR A 27 -6.80 1.99 3.90
N ALA A 28 -7.96 1.97 4.56
CA ALA A 28 -9.23 2.23 3.91
C ALA A 28 -9.58 3.73 3.90
N LEU A 29 -10.55 4.14 3.09
CA LEU A 29 -11.13 5.47 3.22
C LEU A 29 -11.72 5.70 4.61
N ALA A 30 -11.60 6.92 5.10
CA ALA A 30 -12.12 7.38 6.40
C ALA A 30 -11.54 6.66 7.64
N SER A 31 -10.52 5.81 7.49
CA SER A 31 -9.80 5.23 8.64
C SER A 31 -8.73 6.18 9.18
N THR A 32 -8.04 5.73 10.24
CA THR A 32 -6.83 6.37 10.76
C THR A 32 -5.63 5.50 10.38
N VAL A 33 -4.55 6.10 9.90
CA VAL A 33 -3.27 5.43 9.64
C VAL A 33 -2.15 6.13 10.40
N GLU A 34 -1.17 5.35 10.83
CA GLU A 34 0.00 5.80 11.57
C GLU A 34 1.24 5.30 10.82
N LEU A 35 2.05 6.22 10.31
CA LEU A 35 3.29 5.93 9.60
C LEU A 35 4.44 6.00 10.61
N PRO A 36 5.13 4.88 10.88
CA PRO A 36 6.16 4.84 11.90
C PRO A 36 7.43 5.54 11.44
N CYS A 37 8.09 6.23 12.35
CA CYS A 37 9.47 6.66 12.17
C CYS A 37 10.19 6.65 13.51
N SER A 38 11.28 5.89 13.58
CA SER A 38 12.09 5.77 14.78
C SER A 38 13.57 5.93 14.46
N VAL A 39 14.28 6.65 15.33
CA VAL A 39 15.75 6.71 15.30
C VAL A 39 16.30 5.49 16.04
N GLY A 40 17.14 4.71 15.36
CA GLY A 40 17.84 3.58 15.97
C GLY A 40 19.11 3.99 16.73
N GLN A 41 19.59 3.12 17.63
CA GLN A 41 20.74 3.34 18.52
C GLN A 41 22.09 3.56 17.80
N ASN A 42 22.20 3.21 16.51
CA ASN A 42 23.45 3.29 15.72
C ASN A 42 23.58 4.58 14.89
N ILE A 43 22.63 5.50 15.00
CA ILE A 43 22.68 6.77 14.29
C ILE A 43 23.41 7.75 15.20
N GLU A 44 24.60 8.19 14.79
CA GLU A 44 25.34 9.23 15.52
C GLU A 44 24.40 10.40 15.84
N PRO A 45 24.54 11.03 17.02
CA PRO A 45 23.74 12.18 17.37
C PRO A 45 24.02 13.30 16.38
N ALA A 46 23.18 13.38 15.35
CA ALA A 46 23.15 14.52 14.47
C ALA A 46 22.74 15.71 15.35
N ASN A 47 23.72 16.57 15.62
CA ASN A 47 23.61 17.76 16.46
C ASN A 47 22.58 18.74 15.87
N PRO A 48 21.68 19.29 16.70
CA PRO A 48 20.32 18.76 16.86
C PRO A 48 19.56 18.63 15.51
N ALA A 49 19.63 17.45 14.88
CA ALA A 49 18.83 17.16 13.71
C ALA A 49 17.44 16.70 14.12
N LYS A 50 16.46 17.53 13.78
CA LYS A 50 15.03 17.24 13.89
C LYS A 50 14.65 16.13 12.92
N ILE A 51 13.69 15.30 13.33
CA ILE A 51 13.05 14.32 12.45
C ILE A 51 12.03 15.06 11.58
N ILE A 52 11.99 14.78 10.28
CA ILE A 52 11.16 15.49 9.31
C ILE A 52 10.37 14.46 8.52
N TRP A 53 9.05 14.65 8.44
CA TRP A 53 8.23 13.92 7.47
C TRP A 53 8.12 14.73 6.19
N ILE A 54 8.41 14.08 5.07
CA ILE A 54 8.33 14.63 3.72
C ILE A 54 7.35 13.77 2.95
N ARG A 55 6.45 14.43 2.23
CA ARG A 55 5.61 13.78 1.22
C ARG A 55 6.32 13.93 -0.12
N ASP A 56 7.01 12.86 -0.52
CA ASP A 56 8.00 12.90 -1.59
C ASP A 56 7.38 13.09 -2.98
N ASP A 57 6.21 12.51 -3.21
CA ASP A 57 5.47 12.64 -4.47
C ASP A 57 5.06 14.10 -4.77
N ARG A 58 5.00 14.96 -3.75
CA ARG A 58 4.65 16.38 -3.88
C ARG A 58 5.77 17.34 -3.48
N ALA A 59 6.91 16.81 -3.02
CA ALA A 59 8.00 17.57 -2.42
C ALA A 59 7.54 18.50 -1.27
N ASP A 60 6.50 18.10 -0.52
CA ASP A 60 5.98 18.87 0.61
C ASP A 60 6.66 18.42 1.92
N ILE A 61 7.09 19.39 2.74
CA ILE A 61 7.50 19.11 4.13
C ILE A 61 6.24 18.96 4.97
N VAL A 62 5.86 17.74 5.34
CA VAL A 62 4.64 17.48 6.13
C VAL A 62 4.81 17.98 7.56
N SER A 63 5.93 17.64 8.21
CA SER A 63 6.23 18.06 9.57
C SER A 63 7.70 18.39 9.77
N LEU A 64 7.97 19.31 10.71
CA LEU A 64 9.29 19.57 11.26
C LEU A 64 9.25 19.17 12.73
N ASP A 65 9.87 18.04 13.07
CA ASP A 65 9.75 17.38 14.37
C ASP A 65 8.28 17.12 14.73
N SER A 66 7.79 17.69 15.83
CA SER A 66 6.41 17.56 16.32
C SER A 66 5.41 18.52 15.65
N VAL A 67 5.87 19.43 14.79
CA VAL A 67 5.04 20.51 14.22
C VAL A 67 4.64 20.19 12.78
N ILE A 68 3.34 20.08 12.52
CA ILE A 68 2.78 19.99 11.15
C ILE A 68 2.95 21.34 10.44
N THR A 69 3.48 21.33 9.22
CA THR A 69 3.69 22.58 8.44
C THR A 69 2.64 22.79 7.34
N VAL A 70 2.04 21.70 6.85
CA VAL A 70 0.98 21.75 5.85
C VAL A 70 -0.37 22.12 6.47
N ARG A 71 -1.24 22.76 5.68
CA ARG A 71 -2.61 23.09 6.11
C ARG A 71 -3.55 21.92 5.95
N ASP A 72 -3.37 20.90 6.79
CA ASP A 72 -4.29 19.78 6.87
C ASP A 72 -4.56 19.45 8.35
N ARG A 73 -5.83 19.56 8.75
CA ARG A 73 -6.28 19.33 10.14
C ARG A 73 -6.32 17.85 10.51
N ARG A 74 -6.20 16.97 9.52
CA ARG A 74 -6.22 15.51 9.71
C ARG A 74 -4.86 14.96 10.10
N LEU A 75 -3.81 15.77 10.00
CA LEU A 75 -2.44 15.37 10.30
C LEU A 75 -2.05 15.73 11.73
N SER A 76 -1.31 14.83 12.37
CA SER A 76 -0.73 15.03 13.69
C SER A 76 0.53 14.18 13.83
N ILE A 77 1.47 14.59 14.68
CA ILE A 77 2.63 13.78 15.04
C ILE A 77 2.41 13.19 16.43
N LEU A 78 2.49 11.87 16.55
CA LEU A 78 2.59 11.20 17.84
C LEU A 78 4.07 11.03 18.19
N THR A 79 4.46 11.54 19.35
CA THR A 79 5.83 11.50 19.86
C THR A 79 5.98 10.40 20.90
N MET A 80 6.97 9.54 20.73
CA MET A 80 7.36 8.55 21.74
C MET A 80 8.85 8.68 22.01
N ASP A 81 9.20 9.29 23.14
CA ASP A 81 10.59 9.52 23.53
C ASP A 81 10.94 8.62 24.73
N SER A 82 11.95 7.79 24.55
CA SER A 82 12.51 6.90 25.56
C SER A 82 14.03 7.04 25.59
N ILE A 83 14.68 6.44 26.60
CA ILE A 83 16.15 6.53 26.78
C ILE A 83 16.91 6.07 25.52
N ASP A 84 16.37 5.10 24.80
CA ASP A 84 17.06 4.41 23.70
C ASP A 84 16.44 4.68 22.32
N ARG A 85 15.30 5.36 22.28
CA ARG A 85 14.50 5.48 21.05
C ARG A 85 13.70 6.77 21.04
N GLU A 86 13.85 7.51 19.95
CA GLU A 86 13.03 8.67 19.61
C GLU A 86 12.13 8.31 18.43
N GLU A 87 10.83 8.51 18.58
CA GLU A 87 9.85 8.24 17.52
C GLU A 87 8.99 9.46 17.19
N ARG A 88 8.75 9.67 15.89
CA ARG A 88 7.82 10.66 15.35
C ARG A 88 6.89 9.97 14.38
N ILE A 89 5.77 9.50 14.87
CA ILE A 89 4.78 8.77 14.08
C ILE A 89 3.86 9.78 13.40
N LEU A 90 3.78 9.76 12.07
CA LEU A 90 2.83 10.58 11.34
C LEU A 90 1.46 9.93 11.36
N ARG A 91 0.50 10.55 12.03
CA ARG A 91 -0.89 10.10 12.11
C ARG A 91 -1.77 10.91 11.17
N ILE A 92 -2.51 10.20 10.32
CA ILE A 92 -3.51 10.75 9.40
C ILE A 92 -4.87 10.18 9.80
N ILE A 93 -5.78 11.03 10.28
CA ILE A 93 -7.18 10.64 10.57
C ILE A 93 -8.08 10.92 9.36
N ASN A 94 -9.20 10.20 9.23
CA ASN A 94 -10.13 10.38 8.12
C ASN A 94 -9.39 10.37 6.77
N VAL A 95 -8.68 9.27 6.49
CA VAL A 95 -7.87 9.12 5.28
C VAL A 95 -8.72 9.30 4.01
N GLU A 96 -8.18 10.05 3.06
CA GLU A 96 -8.79 10.36 1.78
C GLU A 96 -7.93 9.81 0.63
N GLU A 97 -8.51 9.63 -0.56
CA GLU A 97 -7.80 9.03 -1.70
C GLU A 97 -6.52 9.81 -2.07
N GLN A 98 -6.55 11.13 -1.96
CA GLN A 98 -5.39 11.97 -2.25
C GLN A 98 -4.26 11.87 -1.22
N ASP A 99 -4.44 11.17 -0.11
CA ASP A 99 -3.36 10.92 0.84
C ASP A 99 -2.41 9.83 0.33
N GLN A 100 -2.85 9.02 -0.62
CA GLN A 100 -2.02 8.01 -1.27
C GLN A 100 -0.75 8.66 -1.82
N GLY A 101 0.41 8.07 -1.53
CA GLY A 101 1.68 8.63 -1.94
C GLY A 101 2.87 8.08 -1.17
N LEU A 102 4.05 8.59 -1.52
CA LEU A 102 5.31 8.22 -0.91
C LEU A 102 5.62 9.17 0.26
N TYR A 103 5.74 8.63 1.45
CA TYR A 103 6.10 9.36 2.66
C TYR A 103 7.49 8.93 3.09
N ARG A 104 8.36 9.91 3.32
CA ARG A 104 9.72 9.70 3.79
C ARG A 104 9.92 10.38 5.12
N CYS A 105 10.47 9.65 6.07
CA CYS A 105 10.96 10.20 7.31
C CYS A 105 12.48 10.35 7.25
N VAL A 106 12.98 11.55 7.48
CA VAL A 106 14.42 11.86 7.41
C VAL A 106 14.91 12.52 8.70
N ARG A 107 16.21 12.38 8.96
CA ARG A 107 16.93 13.12 10.01
C ARG A 107 18.26 13.59 9.43
N GLY A 108 18.38 14.89 9.20
CA GLY A 108 19.47 15.42 8.38
C GLY A 108 19.43 14.78 6.99
N ASP A 109 20.55 14.22 6.55
CA ASP A 109 20.68 13.54 5.24
C ASP A 109 20.33 12.05 5.29
N ILE A 110 19.95 11.52 6.45
CA ILE A 110 19.65 10.10 6.65
C ILE A 110 18.15 9.85 6.50
N THR A 111 17.79 8.93 5.62
CA THR A 111 16.41 8.40 5.54
C THR A 111 16.21 7.34 6.60
N LEU A 112 15.32 7.61 7.55
CA LEU A 112 14.98 6.71 8.66
C LEU A 112 13.91 5.70 8.25
N ASN A 113 12.92 6.16 7.47
CA ASN A 113 11.89 5.30 6.93
C ASN A 113 11.38 5.86 5.59
N GLU A 114 10.95 4.99 4.69
CA GLU A 114 10.30 5.34 3.45
C GLU A 114 9.15 4.36 3.20
N VAL A 115 7.94 4.89 3.06
CA VAL A 115 6.72 4.09 3.00
C VAL A 115 5.77 4.62 1.94
N PHE A 116 5.22 3.71 1.14
CA PHE A 116 4.10 4.01 0.26
C PHE A 116 2.78 3.78 0.99
N LEU A 117 1.99 4.85 1.15
CA LEU A 117 0.63 4.75 1.65
C LEU A 117 -0.30 4.41 0.48
N ASP A 118 -0.91 3.23 0.51
CA ASP A 118 -1.89 2.75 -0.46
C ASP A 118 -3.31 2.87 0.11
N VAL A 119 -4.16 3.70 -0.51
CA VAL A 119 -5.52 4.00 -0.02
C VAL A 119 -6.54 3.15 -0.74
N LEU A 120 -7.09 2.18 -0.02
CA LEU A 120 -8.04 1.20 -0.53
C LEU A 120 -9.41 1.83 -0.77
N LEU A 121 -9.98 1.52 -1.93
CA LEU A 121 -11.30 1.96 -2.35
C LEU A 121 -12.25 0.77 -2.36
N PRO A 122 -13.43 0.87 -1.73
CA PRO A 122 -14.39 -0.21 -1.72
C PRO A 122 -14.88 -0.52 -3.16
N PRO A 123 -15.21 -1.78 -3.46
CA PRO A 123 -15.75 -2.14 -4.75
C PRO A 123 -17.10 -1.49 -5.00
N ARG A 124 -17.29 -0.89 -6.18
CA ARG A 124 -18.53 -0.26 -6.62
C ARG A 124 -18.84 -0.66 -8.05
N ILE A 125 -20.07 -1.05 -8.32
CA ILE A 125 -20.54 -1.29 -9.70
C ILE A 125 -20.77 0.08 -10.35
N ILE A 126 -20.08 0.35 -11.44
CA ILE A 126 -20.19 1.60 -12.21
C ILE A 126 -21.33 1.47 -13.23
N SER A 127 -21.40 0.33 -13.90
CA SER A 127 -22.39 0.08 -14.94
C SER A 127 -22.62 -1.40 -15.14
N HIS A 128 -23.84 -1.77 -15.49
CA HIS A 128 -24.17 -3.12 -15.92
C HIS A 128 -25.18 -3.08 -17.06
N SER A 129 -25.17 -4.11 -17.90
CA SER A 129 -26.14 -4.28 -18.96
C SER A 129 -26.63 -5.72 -18.97
N PRO A 130 -27.95 -5.95 -19.16
CA PRO A 130 -29.02 -4.95 -19.24
C PRO A 130 -29.35 -4.31 -17.87
N GLU A 131 -29.94 -3.11 -17.87
CA GLU A 131 -30.18 -2.28 -16.67
C GLU A 131 -30.93 -3.02 -15.55
N HIS A 132 -31.89 -3.88 -15.91
CA HIS A 132 -32.68 -4.66 -14.95
C HIS A 132 -32.08 -6.05 -14.64
N MET A 133 -30.85 -6.34 -15.09
CA MET A 133 -30.24 -7.67 -15.04
C MET A 133 -31.14 -8.79 -15.61
N ARG A 134 -32.04 -8.42 -16.52
CA ARG A 134 -33.01 -9.31 -17.14
C ARG A 134 -32.88 -9.24 -18.65
N MET A 135 -32.72 -10.39 -19.28
CA MET A 135 -32.63 -10.53 -20.73
C MET A 135 -33.53 -11.67 -21.20
N THR A 136 -34.29 -11.43 -22.25
CA THR A 136 -35.02 -12.48 -22.97
C THR A 136 -34.34 -12.68 -24.31
N VAL A 137 -33.90 -13.92 -24.57
CA VAL A 137 -33.17 -14.28 -25.80
C VAL A 137 -33.94 -15.36 -26.50
N ARG A 138 -34.09 -15.25 -27.83
CA ARG A 138 -34.69 -16.31 -28.64
C ARG A 138 -33.74 -17.51 -28.70
N GLU A 139 -34.31 -18.71 -28.74
CA GLU A 139 -33.54 -19.94 -28.89
C GLU A 139 -32.58 -19.87 -30.10
N GLY A 140 -31.36 -20.36 -29.91
CA GLY A 140 -30.29 -20.29 -30.92
C GLY A 140 -29.60 -18.93 -31.04
N ARG A 141 -29.97 -17.91 -30.25
CA ARG A 141 -29.25 -16.62 -30.17
C ARG A 141 -28.46 -16.48 -28.88
N ASN A 142 -27.42 -15.65 -28.92
CA ASN A 142 -26.58 -15.37 -27.75
C ASN A 142 -27.13 -14.20 -26.93
N GLY A 143 -27.13 -14.35 -25.60
CA GLY A 143 -27.31 -13.27 -24.64
C GLY A 143 -25.98 -12.83 -24.05
N ARG A 144 -25.84 -11.55 -23.70
CA ARG A 144 -24.63 -11.02 -23.08
C ARG A 144 -24.97 -10.14 -21.89
N PHE A 145 -24.50 -10.53 -20.72
CA PHE A 145 -24.43 -9.63 -19.58
C PHE A 145 -23.07 -8.93 -19.55
N SER A 146 -23.05 -7.66 -19.16
CA SER A 146 -21.82 -6.93 -18.87
C SER A 146 -21.93 -6.26 -17.52
N CYS A 147 -20.81 -6.21 -16.80
CA CYS A 147 -20.68 -5.52 -15.52
C CYS A 147 -19.30 -4.88 -15.49
N THR A 148 -19.26 -3.62 -15.08
CA THR A 148 -18.05 -2.85 -14.86
C THR A 148 -18.08 -2.42 -13.41
N ALA A 149 -17.01 -2.71 -12.68
CA ALA A 149 -16.85 -2.32 -11.29
C ALA A 149 -15.50 -1.63 -11.10
N SER A 150 -15.47 -0.63 -10.23
CA SER A 150 -14.27 0.05 -9.76
C SER A 150 -13.96 -0.34 -8.33
N GLY A 151 -12.71 -0.22 -7.93
CA GLY A 151 -12.24 -0.43 -6.58
C GLY A 151 -10.71 -0.44 -6.56
N ARG A 152 -10.14 -0.36 -5.38
CA ARG A 152 -8.69 -0.51 -5.16
C ARG A 152 -8.50 -1.47 -3.99
N PRO A 153 -8.01 -2.70 -4.23
CA PRO A 153 -7.60 -3.25 -5.53
C PRO A 153 -8.77 -3.43 -6.51
N VAL A 154 -8.45 -3.61 -7.80
CA VAL A 154 -9.46 -3.81 -8.85
C VAL A 154 -10.32 -5.04 -8.52
N PRO A 155 -11.65 -4.91 -8.44
CA PRO A 155 -12.52 -6.00 -8.02
C PRO A 155 -12.62 -7.11 -9.06
N VAL A 156 -12.71 -8.35 -8.59
CA VAL A 156 -13.01 -9.51 -9.44
C VAL A 156 -14.51 -9.67 -9.57
N ILE A 157 -15.01 -9.73 -10.81
CA ILE A 157 -16.43 -9.92 -11.11
C ILE A 157 -16.72 -11.41 -11.31
N LEU A 158 -17.64 -11.95 -10.51
CA LEU A 158 -18.12 -13.33 -10.58
C LEU A 158 -19.59 -13.35 -11.00
N TRP A 159 -19.92 -14.17 -12.01
CA TRP A 159 -21.30 -14.38 -12.44
C TRP A 159 -21.85 -15.66 -11.85
N HIS A 160 -23.08 -15.64 -11.35
CA HIS A 160 -23.75 -16.85 -10.86
C HIS A 160 -24.89 -17.23 -11.81
N VAL A 161 -24.91 -18.49 -12.26
CA VAL A 161 -25.99 -19.04 -13.08
C VAL A 161 -26.55 -20.25 -12.35
N ASN A 162 -27.85 -20.20 -11.99
CA ASN A 162 -28.52 -21.25 -11.22
C ASN A 162 -27.76 -21.65 -9.93
N GLY A 163 -27.16 -20.66 -9.25
CA GLY A 163 -26.37 -20.87 -8.02
C GLY A 163 -24.92 -21.28 -8.25
N LEU A 164 -24.48 -21.53 -9.48
CA LEU A 164 -23.09 -21.91 -9.78
C LEU A 164 -22.26 -20.70 -10.20
N SER A 165 -21.13 -20.49 -9.51
CA SER A 165 -20.15 -19.46 -9.82
C SER A 165 -19.45 -19.75 -11.15
N ARG A 166 -19.43 -18.78 -12.07
CA ARG A 166 -18.67 -18.82 -13.32
C ARG A 166 -17.71 -17.65 -13.37
N PRO A 167 -16.39 -17.88 -13.49
CA PRO A 167 -15.43 -16.80 -13.67
C PRO A 167 -15.74 -16.07 -14.98
N ALA A 168 -15.84 -14.73 -14.91
CA ALA A 168 -15.97 -13.90 -16.10
C ALA A 168 -14.64 -13.88 -16.87
N THR A 169 -14.69 -13.71 -18.20
CA THR A 169 -13.52 -13.29 -18.96
C THR A 169 -13.19 -11.86 -18.56
N VAL A 170 -12.10 -11.65 -17.80
CA VAL A 170 -11.63 -10.32 -17.40
C VAL A 170 -11.26 -9.54 -18.65
N THR A 171 -12.00 -8.49 -18.97
CA THR A 171 -11.61 -7.49 -19.97
C THR A 171 -11.17 -6.26 -19.19
N THR A 172 -9.88 -6.16 -18.91
CA THR A 172 -9.27 -4.95 -18.33
C THR A 172 -9.33 -3.84 -19.37
N SER A 173 -10.22 -2.86 -19.22
CA SER A 173 -10.06 -1.56 -19.85
C SER A 173 -9.41 -0.62 -18.84
N MET A 174 -8.14 -0.26 -19.05
CA MET A 174 -7.53 0.89 -18.41
C MET A 174 -8.08 2.14 -19.10
N SER A 175 -8.57 3.10 -18.32
CA SER A 175 -8.79 4.48 -18.74
C SER A 175 -7.65 5.35 -18.25
#